data_AF-A0A5R8Q941-F1
#
_entry.id   AF-A0A5R8Q941-F1
#
_cell.length_a   1.000
_cell.length_b   1.000
_cell.length_c   1.000
_cell.angle_alpha   90.00
_cell.angle_beta   90.00
_cell.angle_gamma   90.00
#
_symmetry.space_group_name_H-M   'P 1'
#
loop_
_entity.id
_entity.type
_entity.pdbx_description
1 polymer ?
#
loop_
_entity_poly.entity_id
_entity_poly.type
_entity_poly.pdbx_seq_one_letter_code
_entity_poly.pdbx_strand_id
1 'polypeptide(L)'
;MYTTDAHPYKAIAGLSLAIAIISSIMIVPVLGLFLDALFAIPSIAVFVLSIISIVIRRKNDVSTLPVVFSVMTGGLGIFATMLMLFGVFGDQAETMLNMGSQIFVNFIYVIVALAAWCGYVVSAILNYRNFYLLRKTVLSEQVVSSQV
;
A
#
# COMPACT_ATOMS: atom_id res chain seq x y z
N MET A 1 -27.81 17.68 20.57
CA MET A 1 -27.86 17.14 19.19
C MET A 1 -26.70 16.16 19.07
N TYR A 2 -26.94 14.90 19.46
CA TYR A 2 -25.93 13.84 19.56
C TYR A 2 -26.35 12.72 18.62
N THR A 3 -25.59 12.47 17.55
CA THR A 3 -25.54 11.19 16.80
C THR A 3 -24.47 11.27 15.69
N THR A 4 -23.17 11.27 16.02
CA THR A 4 -22.11 11.15 14.98
C THR A 4 -20.90 10.29 15.36
N ASP A 5 -20.93 9.58 16.49
CA ASP A 5 -19.69 8.95 17.01
C ASP A 5 -19.48 7.48 16.59
N ALA A 6 -20.47 6.84 15.94
CA ALA A 6 -20.34 5.46 15.43
C ALA A 6 -19.72 5.36 14.01
N HIS A 7 -19.42 6.49 13.36
CA HIS A 7 -18.91 6.52 11.98
C HIS A 7 -17.39 6.36 11.79
N PRO A 8 -16.47 6.81 12.69
CA PRO A 8 -15.05 6.86 12.37
C PRO A 8 -14.46 5.44 12.21
N TYR A 9 -14.88 4.48 13.04
CA TYR A 9 -14.39 3.10 12.96
C TYR A 9 -14.83 2.36 11.69
N LYS A 10 -16.06 2.63 11.20
CA LYS A 10 -16.54 2.07 9.92
C LYS A 10 -15.75 2.62 8.74
N ALA A 11 -15.47 3.93 8.74
CA ALA A 11 -14.66 4.58 7.70
C ALA A 11 -13.20 4.06 7.72
N ILE A 12 -12.60 3.92 8.90
CA ILE A 12 -11.24 3.39 9.07
C ILE A 12 -11.16 1.92 8.62
N ALA A 13 -12.17 1.10 8.95
CA ALA A 13 -12.26 -0.29 8.50
C ALA A 13 -12.37 -0.36 6.96
N GLY A 14 -13.25 0.45 6.35
CA GLY A 14 -13.37 0.53 4.90
C GLY A 14 -12.06 0.92 4.21
N LEU A 15 -11.32 1.90 4.75
CA LEU A 15 -10.03 2.31 4.20
C LEU A 15 -8.98 1.18 4.31
N SER A 16 -8.91 0.49 5.46
CA SER A 16 -8.01 -0.65 5.62
C SER A 16 -8.35 -1.78 4.66
N LEU A 17 -9.63 -2.06 4.42
CA LEU A 17 -10.04 -3.06 3.44
C LEU A 17 -9.63 -2.65 2.01
N ALA A 18 -9.84 -1.39 1.63
CA ALA A 18 -9.44 -0.88 0.32
C ALA A 18 -7.93 -1.00 0.09
N ILE A 19 -7.12 -0.60 1.08
CA ILE A 19 -5.66 -0.76 1.03
C ILE A 19 -5.28 -2.24 0.91
N ALA A 20 -5.94 -3.13 1.66
CA ALA A 20 -5.67 -4.57 1.59
C ALA A 20 -5.98 -5.16 0.20
N ILE A 21 -7.10 -4.78 -0.40
CA ILE A 21 -7.50 -5.24 -1.74
C ILE A 21 -6.48 -4.75 -2.78
N ILE A 22 -6.14 -3.47 -2.77
CA ILE A 22 -5.19 -2.91 -3.75
C ILE A 22 -3.80 -3.54 -3.57
N SER A 23 -3.33 -3.70 -2.33
CA SER A 23 -2.08 -4.41 -2.05
C SER A 23 -2.13 -5.88 -2.50
N SER A 24 -3.28 -6.56 -2.41
CA SER A 24 -3.41 -7.95 -2.85
C SER A 24 -3.33 -8.15 -4.36
N ILE A 25 -3.78 -7.16 -5.15
CA ILE A 25 -3.61 -7.17 -6.62
C ILE A 25 -2.12 -7.17 -6.99
N MET A 26 -1.30 -6.48 -6.18
CA MET A 26 0.15 -6.36 -6.38
C MET A 26 0.94 -7.61 -5.95
N ILE A 27 0.30 -8.57 -5.28
CA ILE A 27 0.94 -9.84 -4.88
C ILE A 27 1.09 -10.79 -6.07
N VAL A 28 0.30 -10.65 -7.14
CA VAL A 28 0.37 -11.56 -8.30
C VAL A 28 1.67 -11.32 -9.07
N PRO A 29 2.67 -12.25 -9.00
CA PRO A 29 4.02 -12.01 -9.53
C PRO A 29 4.06 -11.87 -11.05
N VAL A 30 3.08 -12.47 -11.73
CA VAL A 30 3.00 -12.57 -13.20
C VAL A 30 2.61 -11.24 -13.85
N LEU A 31 1.97 -10.33 -13.12
CA LEU A 31 1.62 -8.99 -13.62
C LEU A 31 2.76 -7.98 -13.37
N GLY A 32 3.56 -8.16 -12.32
CA GLY A 32 4.58 -7.20 -11.82
C GLY A 32 5.97 -7.29 -12.42
N LEU A 33 6.12 -7.96 -13.57
CA LEU A 33 7.31 -7.88 -14.42
C LEU A 33 6.98 -7.50 -15.87
N PHE A 34 5.70 -7.59 -16.27
CA PHE A 34 5.23 -7.33 -17.64
C PHE A 34 4.39 -6.05 -17.75
N LEU A 35 3.88 -5.51 -16.63
CA LEU A 35 2.99 -4.34 -16.59
C LEU A 35 3.48 -3.29 -15.59
N ASP A 36 4.79 -3.11 -15.42
CA ASP A 36 5.37 -2.29 -14.36
C ASP A 36 4.99 -0.80 -14.40
N ALA A 37 4.60 -0.27 -15.57
CA ALA A 37 3.99 1.05 -15.69
C ALA A 37 2.57 1.11 -15.05
N LEU A 38 1.80 0.02 -15.12
CA LEU A 38 0.52 -0.12 -14.43
C LEU A 38 0.70 -0.30 -12.93
N PHE A 39 1.85 -0.75 -12.43
CA PHE A 39 2.15 -0.87 -10.99
C PHE A 39 2.31 0.48 -10.28
N ALA A 40 2.59 1.56 -11.03
CA ALA A 40 2.64 2.91 -10.48
C ALA A 40 1.30 3.32 -9.86
N ILE A 41 0.19 3.02 -10.56
CA ILE A 41 -1.14 3.50 -10.19
C ILE A 41 -1.62 2.87 -8.86
N PRO A 42 -1.56 1.54 -8.66
CA PRO A 42 -1.85 0.92 -7.37
C PRO A 42 -0.88 1.36 -6.27
N SER A 43 0.42 1.54 -6.58
CA SER A 43 1.40 2.01 -5.60
C SER A 43 1.07 3.40 -5.07
N ILE A 44 0.70 4.33 -5.98
CA ILE A 44 0.23 5.67 -5.65
C ILE A 44 -1.08 5.60 -4.86
N ALA A 45 -2.03 4.74 -5.27
CA ALA A 45 -3.30 4.58 -4.56
C ALA A 45 -3.09 4.08 -3.12
N VAL A 46 -2.25 3.07 -2.92
CA VAL A 46 -1.88 2.58 -1.58
C VAL A 46 -1.22 3.68 -0.77
N PHE A 47 -0.31 4.45 -1.36
CA PHE A 47 0.37 5.56 -0.69
C PHE A 47 -0.61 6.65 -0.24
N VAL A 48 -1.46 7.15 -1.14
CA VAL A 48 -2.43 8.22 -0.86
C VAL A 48 -3.49 7.77 0.15
N LEU A 49 -4.07 6.58 -0.03
CA LEU A 49 -5.06 6.04 0.92
C LEU A 49 -4.45 5.83 2.29
N SER A 50 -3.18 5.40 2.36
CA SER A 50 -2.48 5.24 3.64
C SER A 50 -2.26 6.58 4.33
N ILE A 51 -1.88 7.64 3.61
CA ILE A 51 -1.76 8.99 4.18
C ILE A 51 -3.09 9.47 4.74
N ILE A 52 -4.18 9.32 3.97
CA ILE A 52 -5.54 9.68 4.43
C ILE A 52 -5.90 8.89 5.69
N SER A 53 -5.60 7.58 5.73
CA SER A 53 -5.86 6.77 6.92
C SER A 53 -5.03 7.20 8.12
N ILE A 54 -3.79 7.70 7.96
CA ILE A 54 -2.99 8.23 9.08
C ILE A 54 -3.66 9.46 9.66
N VAL A 55 -4.11 10.39 8.82
CA VAL A 55 -4.77 11.63 9.28
C VAL A 55 -6.04 11.30 10.07
N ILE A 56 -6.86 10.37 9.57
CA ILE A 56 -8.10 9.96 10.24
C ILE A 56 -7.80 9.19 11.53
N ARG A 57 -6.83 8.27 11.54
CA ARG A 57 -6.48 7.49 12.74
C ARG A 57 -5.88 8.35 13.84
N ARG A 58 -5.03 9.32 13.50
CA ARG A 58 -4.43 10.27 14.46
C ARG A 58 -5.49 11.17 15.10
N LYS A 59 -6.55 11.52 14.36
CA LYS A 59 -7.68 12.28 14.90
C LYS A 59 -8.54 11.47 15.89
N ASN A 60 -8.52 10.14 15.81
CA ASN A 60 -9.35 9.25 16.62
C ASN A 60 -8.53 8.39 17.62
N ASP A 61 -7.25 8.73 17.87
CA ASP A 61 -6.32 7.98 18.74
C ASP A 61 -6.22 6.46 18.45
N VAL A 62 -6.42 6.08 17.18
CA VAL A 62 -6.29 4.67 16.74
C VAL A 62 -4.86 4.42 16.25
N SER A 63 -4.32 3.23 16.55
CA SER A 63 -2.98 2.83 16.10
C SER A 63 -2.77 3.01 14.59
N THR A 64 -1.73 3.76 14.23
CA THR A 64 -1.32 4.09 12.85
C THR A 64 -0.31 3.11 12.27
N LEU A 65 0.26 2.24 13.11
CA LEU A 65 1.33 1.30 12.79
C LEU A 65 1.12 0.49 11.49
N PRO A 66 -0.04 -0.19 11.28
CA PRO A 66 -0.28 -0.95 10.04
C PRO A 66 -0.38 -0.08 8.77
N VAL A 67 -0.73 1.19 8.95
CA VAL A 67 -0.87 2.14 7.83
C VAL A 67 0.48 2.74 7.48
N VAL A 68 1.35 2.99 8.46
CA VAL A 68 2.72 3.46 8.21
C VAL A 68 3.50 2.46 7.35
N PHE A 69 3.37 1.16 7.63
CA PHE A 69 3.94 0.12 6.78
C PHE A 69 3.43 0.20 5.34
N SER A 70 2.16 0.52 5.16
CA SER A 70 1.53 0.63 3.83
C SER A 70 2.04 1.87 3.06
N VAL A 71 2.33 2.97 3.75
CA VAL A 71 3.02 4.13 3.16
C VAL A 71 4.43 3.75 2.68
N MET A 72 5.20 3.05 3.51
CA MET A 72 6.56 2.63 3.14
C MET A 72 6.55 1.69 1.93
N THR A 73 5.64 0.71 1.91
CA THR A 73 5.46 -0.19 0.77
C THR A 73 5.06 0.56 -0.50
N GLY A 74 4.07 1.46 -0.42
CA GLY A 74 3.65 2.27 -1.57
C GLY A 74 4.79 3.15 -2.11
N GLY A 75 5.59 3.73 -1.22
CA GLY A 75 6.79 4.49 -1.58
C GLY A 75 7.86 3.65 -2.29
N LEU A 76 8.13 2.44 -1.80
CA LEU A 76 9.04 1.50 -2.46
C LEU A 76 8.52 1.09 -3.85
N GLY A 77 7.21 0.88 -4.00
CA GLY A 77 6.59 0.61 -5.29
C GLY A 77 6.77 1.75 -6.28
N ILE A 78 6.54 3.00 -5.86
CA ILE A 78 6.77 4.20 -6.69
C ILE A 78 8.26 4.29 -7.09
N PHE A 79 9.17 4.05 -6.14
CA PHE A 79 10.60 4.10 -6.40
C PHE A 79 11.04 3.03 -7.40
N ALA A 80 10.52 1.80 -7.30
CA ALA A 80 10.75 0.73 -8.26
C ALA A 80 10.30 1.14 -9.68
N THR A 81 9.11 1.73 -9.81
CA THR A 81 8.62 2.26 -11.09
C THR A 81 9.54 3.36 -11.63
N MET A 82 10.04 4.27 -10.79
CA MET A 82 10.95 5.32 -11.28
C MET A 82 12.26 4.74 -11.82
N LEU A 83 12.86 3.75 -11.13
CA LEU A 83 14.06 3.06 -11.61
C LEU A 83 13.82 2.38 -12.96
N MET A 84 12.66 1.75 -13.14
CA MET A 84 12.27 1.15 -14.42
C MET A 84 12.15 2.21 -15.52
N LEU A 85 11.48 3.34 -15.26
CA LEU A 85 11.36 4.43 -16.23
C LEU A 85 12.74 4.98 -16.61
N PHE A 86 13.66 5.16 -15.66
CA PHE A 86 15.03 5.53 -15.97
C PHE A 86 15.78 4.47 -16.77
N GLY A 87 15.54 3.18 -16.54
CA GLY A 87 16.09 2.10 -17.34
C GLY A 87 15.58 2.08 -18.78
N VAL A 88 14.27 2.27 -19.00
CA VAL A 88 13.63 2.23 -20.32
C VAL A 88 13.90 3.51 -21.13
N PHE A 89 13.85 4.69 -20.51
CA PHE A 89 14.09 5.96 -21.19
C PHE A 89 15.56 6.38 -21.21
N GLY A 90 16.38 5.89 -20.27
CA GLY A 90 17.83 6.15 -20.22
C GLY A 90 18.62 5.40 -21.30
N ASP A 91 18.07 4.31 -21.83
CA ASP A 91 18.67 3.54 -22.92
C ASP A 91 18.75 4.33 -24.25
N GLN A 92 17.97 5.43 -24.37
CA GLN A 92 18.05 6.31 -25.53
C GLN A 92 19.18 7.34 -25.46
N ALA A 93 19.87 7.50 -24.32
CA ALA A 93 20.87 8.56 -24.14
C ALA A 93 22.32 8.12 -24.40
N GLU A 94 22.71 6.87 -24.14
CA GLU A 94 24.14 6.49 -24.11
C GLU A 94 24.42 5.05 -24.58
N THR A 95 24.21 4.77 -25.87
CA THR A 95 24.33 3.43 -26.46
C THR A 95 25.77 2.90 -26.66
N MET A 96 26.82 3.48 -26.05
CA MET A 96 28.21 2.98 -26.28
C MET A 96 29.16 2.88 -25.06
N LEU A 97 28.76 3.30 -23.85
CA LEU A 97 29.61 3.19 -22.64
C LEU A 97 29.04 2.29 -21.52
N ASN A 98 27.78 1.85 -21.61
CA ASN A 98 26.95 1.52 -20.44
C ASN A 98 26.54 0.06 -20.22
N MET A 99 27.12 -0.94 -20.93
CA MET A 99 26.71 -2.35 -20.73
C MET A 99 26.90 -2.86 -19.28
N GLY A 100 27.86 -2.33 -18.52
CA GLY A 100 28.00 -2.63 -17.08
C GLY A 100 27.00 -1.89 -16.18
N SER A 101 26.62 -0.67 -16.56
CA SER A 101 25.66 0.18 -15.83
C SER A 101 24.25 -0.39 -15.91
N GLN A 102 23.83 -0.87 -17.09
CA GLN A 102 22.48 -1.39 -17.30
C GLN A 102 22.21 -2.69 -16.53
N ILE A 103 23.20 -3.60 -16.45
CA ILE A 103 23.10 -4.82 -15.64
C ILE A 103 22.97 -4.47 -14.14
N PHE A 104 23.73 -3.48 -13.68
CA PHE A 104 23.67 -3.02 -12.30
C PHE A 104 22.32 -2.37 -11.94
N VAL A 105 21.78 -1.53 -12.84
CA VAL A 105 20.45 -0.90 -12.67
C VAL A 105 19.34 -1.95 -12.68
N ASN A 106 19.39 -2.93 -13.59
CA ASN A 106 18.43 -4.04 -13.63
C ASN A 106 18.50 -4.92 -12.38
N PHE A 107 19.70 -5.16 -11.86
CA PHE A 107 19.87 -5.92 -10.61
C PHE A 107 19.29 -5.18 -9.40
N ILE A 108 19.56 -3.87 -9.28
CA ILE A 108 18.95 -3.02 -8.23
C ILE A 108 17.43 -3.00 -8.38
N TYR A 109 16.92 -2.86 -9.61
CA TYR A 109 15.49 -2.89 -9.89
C TYR A 109 14.85 -4.18 -9.36
N VAL A 110 15.41 -5.35 -9.67
CA VAL A 110 14.87 -6.63 -9.21
C VAL A 110 14.86 -6.73 -7.68
N ILE A 111 15.91 -6.28 -7.00
CA ILE A 111 15.96 -6.28 -5.53
C ILE A 111 14.89 -5.35 -4.93
N VAL A 112 14.75 -4.14 -5.47
CA VAL A 112 13.77 -3.16 -4.99
C VAL A 112 12.35 -3.64 -5.29
N ALA A 113 12.09 -4.19 -6.46
CA ALA A 113 10.80 -4.76 -6.84
C ALA A 113 10.43 -5.95 -5.93
N LEU A 114 11.38 -6.83 -5.63
CA LEU A 114 11.17 -7.94 -4.69
C LEU A 114 10.89 -7.43 -3.26
N ALA A 115 11.62 -6.41 -2.80
CA ALA A 115 11.39 -5.79 -1.50
C ALA A 115 10.02 -5.12 -1.42
N ALA A 116 9.61 -4.40 -2.47
CA ALA A 116 8.28 -3.82 -2.59
C ALA A 116 7.20 -4.90 -2.59
N TRP A 117 7.40 -6.00 -3.32
CA TRP A 117 6.49 -7.14 -3.37
C TRP A 117 6.29 -7.77 -1.98
N CYS A 118 7.38 -8.06 -1.27
CA CYS A 118 7.32 -8.52 0.12
C CYS A 118 6.56 -7.52 1.01
N GLY A 119 6.81 -6.22 0.82
CA GLY A 119 6.09 -5.15 1.49
C GLY A 119 4.59 -5.15 1.20
N TYR A 120 4.17 -5.47 -0.03
CA TYR A 120 2.75 -5.58 -0.41
C TYR A 120 2.07 -6.76 0.26
N VAL A 121 2.75 -7.90 0.35
CA VAL A 121 2.26 -9.09 1.09
C VAL A 121 2.03 -8.75 2.56
N VAL A 122 3.04 -8.17 3.23
CA VAL A 122 2.92 -7.81 4.66
C VAL A 122 1.86 -6.73 4.88
N SER A 123 1.82 -5.70 4.02
CA SER A 123 0.80 -4.64 4.08
C SER A 123 -0.62 -5.21 3.92
N ALA A 124 -0.82 -6.13 2.99
CA ALA A 124 -2.12 -6.78 2.80
C ALA A 124 -2.55 -7.54 4.07
N ILE A 125 -1.67 -8.39 4.62
CA ILE A 125 -1.95 -9.16 5.85
C ILE A 125 -2.29 -8.23 7.03
N LEU A 126 -1.49 -7.19 7.24
CA LEU A 126 -1.68 -6.24 8.34
C LEU A 126 -3.01 -5.49 8.19
N ASN A 127 -3.36 -5.04 6.99
CA ASN A 127 -4.61 -4.33 6.76
C ASN A 127 -5.84 -5.24 6.81
N TYR A 128 -5.77 -6.49 6.34
CA TYR A 128 -6.83 -7.49 6.55
C TYR A 128 -7.07 -7.77 8.02
N ARG A 129 -5.99 -7.98 8.79
CA ARG A 129 -6.08 -8.22 10.24
C ARG A 129 -6.69 -7.01 10.95
N ASN A 130 -6.27 -5.81 10.59
CA ASN A 130 -6.77 -4.57 11.17
C ASN A 130 -8.26 -4.34 10.84
N PHE A 131 -8.68 -4.62 9.60
CA PHE A 131 -10.09 -4.63 9.22
C PHE A 131 -10.91 -5.59 10.08
N TYR A 132 -10.42 -6.82 10.27
CA TYR A 132 -11.10 -7.83 11.09
C TYR A 132 -11.26 -7.37 12.55
N LEU A 133 -10.20 -6.82 13.15
CA LEU A 133 -10.23 -6.31 14.52
C LEU A 133 -11.22 -5.14 14.67
N LEU A 134 -11.15 -4.15 13.77
CA LEU A 134 -12.05 -2.99 13.78
C LEU A 134 -13.51 -3.40 13.58
N ARG A 135 -13.79 -4.35 12.67
CA ARG A 135 -15.14 -4.87 12.45
C ARG A 135 -15.70 -5.57 13.69
N LYS A 136 -14.86 -6.35 14.40
CA LYS A 136 -15.25 -7.01 15.64
C LYS A 136 -15.64 -5.99 16.72
N THR A 137 -14.86 -4.92 16.88
CA THR A 137 -15.15 -3.83 17.84
C THR A 137 -16.48 -3.14 17.53
N VAL A 138 -16.74 -2.81 16.25
CA VAL A 138 -17.99 -2.18 15.83
C VAL A 138 -19.21 -3.07 16.11
N LEU A 139 -19.09 -4.39 15.86
CA LEU A 139 -20.18 -5.33 16.13
C LEU A 139 -20.48 -5.45 17.64
N SER A 140 -19.45 -5.45 18.50
CA SER A 140 -19.66 -5.51 19.95
C SER A 140 -20.36 -4.26 20.50
N GLU A 141 -20.02 -3.06 20.00
CA GLU A 141 -20.68 -1.82 20.41
C GLU A 141 -22.16 -1.79 20.01
N GLN A 142 -22.49 -2.31 18.82
CA GLN A 142 -23.87 -2.38 18.36
C GLN A 142 -24.74 -3.32 19.22
N VAL A 143 -24.19 -4.47 19.64
CA VAL A 143 -24.90 -5.42 20.51
C VAL A 143 -25.19 -4.79 21.87
N VAL A 144 -24.21 -4.11 22.48
CA VAL A 144 -24.40 -3.42 23.77
C VAL A 144 -25.46 -2.31 23.66
N SER A 145 -25.45 -1.53 22.58
CA SER A 145 -26.45 -0.47 22.38
C SER A 145 -27.88 -0.98 22.16
N SER A 146 -28.05 -2.23 21.72
CA SER A 146 -29.37 -2.84 21.49
C SER A 146 -29.97 -3.50 22.74
N GLN A 147 -29.20 -3.61 23.82
CA GLN A 147 -29.63 -4.20 25.10
C GLN A 147 -29.99 -3.15 26.17
N VAL A 148 -29.84 -1.86 25.86
CA VAL A 148 -30.21 -0.72 26.71
C VAL A 148 -31.40 -0.01 26.07
#